data_AF-A0AAV6YNP5-F1
#
_entry.id   AF-A0AAV6YNP5-F1
#
_cell.length_a   1.000
_cell.length_b   1.000
_cell.length_c   1.000
_cell.angle_alpha   90.00
_cell.angle_beta   90.00
_cell.angle_gamma   90.00
#
_symmetry.space_group_name_H-M   'P 1'
#
loop_
_entity.id
_entity.type
_entity.pdbx_description
1 polymer ?
#
loop_
_entity_poly.entity_id
_entity_poly.type
_entity_poly.pdbx_seq_one_letter_code
_entity_poly.pdbx_strand_id
1 'polypeptide(L)'
;MYAFPPIPLIARVLRKILLDGSRVILICPDWPKRSWYPLLRSLSVQQPLMLPVRKDLLYQGPIFHPDPGRLRLAAWILSSSS
;
A
#
# COMPACT_ATOMS: atom_id res chain seq x y z
N MET A 1 -0.61 11.62 -6.14
CA MET A 1 -1.85 10.82 -6.32
C MET A 1 -2.05 9.89 -5.13
N TYR A 2 -3.28 9.43 -4.89
CA TYR A 2 -3.62 8.44 -3.86
C TYR A 2 -4.09 7.13 -4.51
N ALA A 3 -3.70 5.98 -3.97
CA ALA A 3 -4.19 4.68 -4.41
C ALA A 3 -4.35 3.69 -3.24
N PHE A 4 -5.42 2.90 -3.27
CA PHE A 4 -5.62 1.76 -2.37
C PHE A 4 -6.11 0.55 -3.17
N PRO A 5 -5.20 -0.16 -3.88
CA PRO A 5 -5.58 -1.23 -4.76
C PRO A 5 -5.91 -2.52 -4.00
N PRO A 6 -6.74 -3.40 -4.58
CA PRO A 6 -6.85 -4.79 -4.15
C PRO A 6 -5.47 -5.47 -4.09
N ILE A 7 -5.27 -6.36 -3.10
CA ILE A 7 -3.99 -7.04 -2.85
C ILE A 7 -3.37 -7.67 -4.12
N PRO A 8 -4.12 -8.38 -4.98
CA PRO A 8 -3.55 -8.98 -6.20
C PRO A 8 -2.97 -7.96 -7.18
N LEU A 9 -3.42 -6.71 -7.12
CA LEU A 9 -3.03 -5.65 -8.05
C LEU A 9 -1.83 -4.82 -7.58
N ILE A 10 -1.39 -4.96 -6.31
CA ILE A 10 -0.28 -4.18 -5.74
C ILE A 10 0.96 -4.25 -6.63
N ALA A 11 1.38 -5.45 -7.05
CA ALA A 11 2.57 -5.61 -7.89
C ALA A 11 2.46 -4.88 -9.24
N ARG A 12 1.27 -4.84 -9.85
CA ARG A 12 1.03 -4.13 -11.11
C ARG A 12 1.07 -2.61 -10.89
N VAL A 13 0.48 -2.13 -9.80
CA VAL A 13 0.49 -0.71 -9.43
C VAL A 13 1.92 -0.23 -9.17
N LEU A 14 2.74 -0.99 -8.44
CA LEU A 14 4.14 -0.63 -8.18
C LEU A 14 4.95 -0.52 -9.48
N ARG A 15 4.79 -1.45 -10.42
CA ARG A 15 5.45 -1.37 -11.72
C ARG A 15 5.00 -0.14 -12.51
N LYS A 16 3.71 0.19 -12.48
CA LYS A 16 3.20 1.40 -13.13
C LYS A 16 3.82 2.67 -12.52
N ILE A 17 3.90 2.75 -11.20
CA ILE A 17 4.55 3.88 -10.49
C ILE A 17 6.02 4.02 -10.91
N LEU A 18 6.74 2.90 -10.99
CA LEU A 18 8.14 2.89 -11.43
C LEU A 18 8.29 3.41 -12.87
N LEU A 19 7.43 2.97 -13.79
CA LEU A 19 7.50 3.36 -15.21
C LEU A 19 7.03 4.80 -15.47
N ASP A 20 5.96 5.23 -14.79
CA ASP A 20 5.35 6.55 -14.99
C ASP A 20 6.11 7.68 -14.27
N GLY A 21 7.15 7.36 -13.49
CA GLY A 21 7.93 8.35 -12.74
C GLY A 21 7.12 9.10 -11.67
N SER A 22 6.01 8.53 -11.23
CA SER A 22 4.97 9.27 -10.51
C SER A 22 5.13 9.21 -8.99
N ARG A 23 4.82 10.33 -8.30
CA ARG A 23 4.74 10.36 -6.83
C ARG A 23 3.36 9.96 -6.32
N VAL A 24 3.28 8.85 -5.57
CA VAL A 24 2.02 8.24 -5.14
C VAL A 24 2.02 7.95 -3.65
N ILE A 25 0.90 8.26 -2.99
CA ILE A 25 0.58 7.72 -1.66
C ILE A 25 -0.17 6.41 -1.88
N LEU A 26 0.46 5.30 -1.58
CA LEU A 26 -0.11 3.96 -1.71
C LEU A 26 -0.49 3.42 -0.33
N ILE A 27 -1.75 3.03 -0.16
CA ILE A 27 -2.19 2.25 0.99
C ILE A 27 -2.07 0.78 0.63
N CYS A 28 -1.22 0.04 1.34
CA CYS A 28 -1.10 -1.40 1.16
C CYS A 28 -0.54 -2.08 2.43
N PRO A 29 -0.65 -3.41 2.53
CA PRO A 29 -0.07 -4.16 3.64
C PRO A 29 1.46 -4.00 3.76
N ASP A 30 1.96 -3.88 4.99
CA ASP A 30 3.38 -3.99 5.31
C ASP A 30 3.76 -5.48 5.51
N TRP A 31 3.94 -6.20 4.39
CA TRP A 31 4.17 -7.65 4.38
C TRP A 31 5.53 -8.03 3.77
N PRO A 32 6.61 -8.10 4.57
CA PRO A 32 7.97 -8.41 4.09
C PRO A 32 8.12 -9.73 3.31
N LYS A 33 7.25 -10.71 3.56
CA LYS A 33 7.28 -12.03 2.92
C LYS A 33 6.66 -12.06 1.51
N ARG A 34 6.10 -10.96 1.01
CA ARG A 34 5.50 -10.92 -0.34
C ARG A 34 6.54 -10.59 -1.40
N SER A 35 6.44 -11.23 -2.56
CA SER A 35 7.38 -11.06 -3.68
C SER A 35 7.47 -9.62 -4.21
N TRP A 36 6.42 -8.81 -4.06
CA TRP A 36 6.42 -7.39 -4.45
C TRP A 36 7.00 -6.44 -3.40
N TYR A 37 7.26 -6.92 -2.18
CA TYR A 37 7.73 -6.07 -1.08
C TYR A 37 9.10 -5.41 -1.33
N PRO A 38 10.09 -6.08 -1.93
CA PRO A 38 11.36 -5.41 -2.26
C PRO A 38 11.19 -4.20 -3.18
N LEU A 39 10.31 -4.30 -4.18
CA LEU A 39 10.01 -3.18 -5.09
C LEU A 39 9.26 -2.05 -4.37
N LEU A 40 8.32 -2.39 -3.48
CA LEU A 40 7.67 -1.39 -2.63
C LEU A 40 8.69 -0.61 -1.79
N ARG A 41 9.64 -1.33 -1.17
CA ARG A 41 10.71 -0.73 -0.37
C ARG A 41 11.64 0.13 -1.18
N SER A 42 12.04 -0.28 -2.38
CA SER A 42 12.93 0.51 -3.24
C SER A 42 12.29 1.80 -3.73
N LEU A 43 10.96 1.80 -3.91
CA LEU A 43 10.20 2.99 -4.31
C LEU A 43 9.86 3.91 -3.12
N SER A 44 10.04 3.44 -1.88
CA SER A 44 9.64 4.19 -0.68
C SER A 44 10.61 5.33 -0.41
N VAL A 45 10.10 6.57 -0.39
CA VAL A 45 10.94 7.75 -0.14
C VAL A 45 11.21 8.00 1.34
N GLN A 46 10.43 7.37 2.22
CA GLN A 46 10.54 7.50 3.67
C GLN A 46 10.01 6.25 4.37
N GLN A 47 10.09 6.22 5.70
CA GLN A 47 9.46 5.16 6.49
C GLN A 47 7.93 5.21 6.33
N PRO A 48 7.26 4.07 6.10
CA PRO A 48 5.81 4.03 5.95
C PRO A 48 5.11 4.38 7.27
N LEU A 49 3.96 5.05 7.17
CA LEU A 49 3.11 5.33 8.31
C LEU A 49 2.15 4.16 8.53
N MET A 50 2.34 3.40 9.60
CA MET A 50 1.41 2.33 9.98
C MET A 50 0.04 2.93 10.31
N LEU A 51 -1.01 2.36 9.72
CA LEU A 51 -2.37 2.81 9.99
C LEU A 51 -2.88 2.19 11.29
N PRO A 52 -3.60 2.95 12.14
CA PRO A 52 -4.20 2.39 13.34
C PRO A 52 -5.24 1.35 12.96
N VAL A 53 -5.25 0.22 13.67
CA VAL A 53 -6.29 -0.80 13.50
C VAL A 53 -7.58 -0.26 14.11
N ARG A 54 -8.45 0.29 13.26
CA ARG A 54 -9.78 0.74 13.66
C ARG A 54 -10.85 0.01 12.86
N LYS A 55 -11.96 -0.32 13.53
CA LYS A 55 -13.06 -1.10 12.93
C LYS A 55 -13.78 -0.35 11.81
N ASP A 56 -13.70 0.98 11.81
CA ASP A 56 -14.26 1.90 10.81
C ASP A 56 -13.29 2.20 9.65
N LEU A 57 -12.00 1.85 9.76
CA LEU A 57 -10.98 2.22 8.76
C LEU A 57 -11.19 1.54 7.39
N LEU A 58 -11.88 0.40 7.37
CA LEU A 58 -12.22 -0.36 6.17
C LEU A 58 -13.74 -0.48 6.01
N TYR A 59 -14.46 0.60 6.32
CA TYR A 59 -15.88 0.68 6.08
C TYR A 59 -16.16 1.00 4.61
N GLN A 60 -16.69 0.03 3.86
CA GLN A 60 -17.18 0.21 2.48
C GLN A 60 -18.71 0.01 2.43
N GLY A 61 -19.45 0.73 3.29
CA GLY A 61 -20.90 0.57 3.40
C GLY A 61 -21.28 -0.73 4.13
N PRO A 62 -22.13 -1.61 3.59
CA PRO A 62 -22.59 -2.80 4.30
C PRO A 62 -21.51 -3.88 4.50
N ILE A 63 -20.33 -3.72 3.87
CA ILE A 63 -19.24 -4.69 3.91
C ILE A 63 -18.24 -4.29 5.00
N PHE A 64 -18.16 -5.13 6.03
CA PHE A 64 -17.14 -5.06 7.07
C PHE A 64 -16.02 -6.05 6.76
N HIS A 65 -14.77 -5.59 6.83
CA HIS A 65 -13.64 -6.52 6.83
C HIS A 65 -13.59 -7.23 8.20
N PRO A 66 -13.64 -8.57 8.26
CA PRO A 66 -13.79 -9.30 9.53
C PRO A 66 -12.61 -9.12 10.49
N ASP A 67 -11.42 -8.86 9.96
CA ASP A 67 -10.21 -8.60 10.75
C ASP A 67 -9.29 -7.58 10.07
N PRO A 68 -9.50 -6.26 10.27
CA PRO A 68 -8.67 -5.22 9.67
C PRO A 68 -7.23 -5.25 10.20
N GLY A 69 -6.99 -5.81 11.40
CA GLY A 69 -5.67 -5.87 12.02
C GLY A 69 -4.70 -6.79 11.27
N ARG A 70 -5.21 -7.90 10.73
CA ARG A 70 -4.42 -8.85 9.95
C ARG A 70 -3.81 -8.26 8.68
N LEU A 71 -4.43 -7.22 8.11
CA LEU A 71 -3.92 -6.57 6.91
C LEU A 71 -2.66 -5.75 7.17
N ARG A 72 -2.42 -5.28 8.41
CA ARG A 72 -1.26 -4.45 8.77
C ARG A 72 -1.00 -3.35 7.74
N LEU A 73 -2.04 -2.56 7.45
CA LEU A 73 -1.98 -1.54 6.42
C LEU A 73 -1.05 -0.40 6.83
N ALA A 74 -0.34 0.13 5.85
CA ALA A 74 0.48 1.31 6.01
C ALA A 74 0.30 2.25 4.81
N ALA A 75 0.53 3.54 5.04
CA ALA A 75 0.63 4.54 4.00
C ALA A 75 2.09 4.70 3.57
N TRP A 76 2.33 4.43 2.29
CA TRP A 76 3.64 4.50 1.67
C TRP A 76 3.70 5.70 0.74
N ILE A 77 4.69 6.57 0.92
CA ILE A 77 5.00 7.59 -0.08
C ILE A 77 6.00 6.97 -1.04
N LEU A 78 5.60 6.83 -2.30
CA LEU A 78 6.35 6.18 -3.34
C LEU A 78 6.75 7.17 -4.43
N SER A 79 7.97 7.01 -4.95
CA SER A 79 8.47 7.71 -6.12
C SER A 79 9.47 6.78 -6.81
N SER A 80 9.55 6.80 -8.14
CA SER A 80 10.75 6.28 -8.80
C SER A 80 11.89 7.23 -8.43
N SER A 81 12.92 6.72 -7.78
CA SER A 81 14.20 7.43 -7.68
C SER A 81 14.72 7.61 -9.11
N SER A 82 14.96 8.85 -9.52
CA SER A 82 15.83 9.12 -10.67
C SER A 82 17.28 8.84 -10.33
#